data_AF-B7RID4-F1
#
_entry.id   AF-B7RID4-F1
#
_cell.length_a   1.000
_cell.length_b   1.000
_cell.length_c   1.000
_cell.angle_alpha   90.00
_cell.angle_beta   90.00
_cell.angle_gamma   90.00
#
_symmetry.space_group_name_H-M   'P 1'
#
loop_
_entity.id
_entity.type
_entity.pdbx_description
1 polymer ?
#
loop_
_entity_poly.entity_id
_entity_poly.type
_entity_poly.pdbx_seq_one_letter_code
_entity_poly.pdbx_strand_id
1 'polypeptide(L)'
;MLGLAAANVAGVPLVTWMGQVFGWRSAFGLVAAGGALLFVLLPIFVPTRPAGEGASPLSELSAFRSLQVWLTLATAAIGFGGMFAVYSYITSTLT
;
A
#
# COMPACT_ATOMS: atom_id res chain seq x y z
N MET A 1 -6.26 10.34 -5.75
CA MET A 1 -5.14 10.00 -6.66
C MET A 1 -3.98 11.00 -6.60
N LEU A 2 -4.22 12.30 -6.40
CA LEU A 2 -3.15 13.30 -6.30
C LEU A 2 -2.09 12.98 -5.22
N GLY A 3 -2.52 12.51 -4.04
CA GLY A 3 -1.59 12.12 -2.96
C GLY A 3 -0.69 10.93 -3.30
N LEU A 4 -1.22 9.90 -3.99
CA LEU A 4 -0.45 8.73 -4.40
C LEU A 4 0.62 9.09 -5.46
N ALA A 5 0.25 9.93 -6.42
CA ALA A 5 1.18 10.41 -7.44
C ALA A 5 2.29 11.27 -6.83
N ALA A 6 1.93 12.22 -5.95
CA ALA A 6 2.89 13.07 -5.25
C ALA A 6 3.86 12.24 -4.38
N ALA A 7 3.36 11.20 -3.69
CA ALA A 7 4.21 10.32 -2.89
C ALA A 7 5.25 9.56 -3.74
N ASN A 8 4.87 9.10 -4.94
CA ASN A 8 5.81 8.42 -5.83
C ASN A 8 6.84 9.40 -6.42
N VAL A 9 6.41 10.58 -6.88
CA VAL A 9 7.29 11.53 -7.57
C VAL A 9 8.21 12.27 -6.61
N ALA A 10 7.72 12.69 -5.44
CA ALA A 10 8.50 13.47 -4.48
C ALA A 10 8.93 12.64 -3.27
N GLY A 11 8.04 11.80 -2.74
CA GLY A 11 8.31 11.03 -1.53
C GLY A 11 9.42 10.00 -1.70
N VAL A 12 9.38 9.20 -2.77
CA VAL A 12 10.40 8.15 -3.01
C VAL A 12 11.81 8.74 -3.15
N PRO A 13 12.08 9.75 -4.01
CA PRO A 13 13.41 10.35 -4.10
C PRO A 13 13.89 10.97 -2.79
N LEU A 14 12.98 11.63 -2.04
CA LEU A 14 13.31 12.25 -0.76
C LEU A 14 13.73 11.20 0.28
N VAL A 15 12.96 10.11 0.40
CA VAL A 15 13.26 9.01 1.32
C VAL A 15 14.55 8.30 0.93
N THR A 16 14.77 8.06 -0.37
CA THR A 16 16.02 7.47 -0.87
C THR A 16 17.22 8.37 -0.57
N TRP A 17 17.13 9.67 -0.85
CA TRP A 17 18.19 10.63 -0.55
C TRP A 17 18.52 10.68 0.94
N MET A 18 17.49 10.70 1.81
CA MET A 18 17.70 10.60 3.25
C MET A 18 18.38 9.30 3.68
N GLY A 19 18.00 8.17 3.07
CA GLY A 19 18.63 6.88 3.31
C GLY A 19 20.11 6.84 2.94
N GLN A 20 20.52 7.59 1.91
CA GLN A 20 21.92 7.71 1.48
C GLN A 20 22.73 8.63 2.41
N VAL A 21 22.17 9.78 2.82
CA VAL A 21 22.90 10.79 3.60
C VAL A 21 22.92 10.47 5.10
N PHE A 22 21.78 10.06 5.66
CA PHE A 22 21.58 9.86 7.09
C PHE A 22 21.43 8.38 7.48
N GLY A 23 21.56 7.48 6.51
CA GLY A 23 21.41 6.04 6.69
C GLY A 23 19.96 5.57 6.67
N TRP A 24 19.78 4.28 6.35
CA TRP A 24 18.46 3.66 6.13
C TRP A 24 17.50 3.76 7.33
N ARG A 25 18.03 3.83 8.56
CA ARG A 25 17.21 3.94 9.78
C ARG A 25 16.39 5.24 9.83
N SER A 26 16.95 6.33 9.30
CA SER A 26 16.28 7.64 9.24
C SER A 26 15.04 7.62 8.34
N ALA A 27 15.11 6.88 7.22
CA ALA A 27 13.99 6.68 6.30
C ALA A 27 12.82 5.98 7.00
N PHE A 28 13.09 4.91 7.77
CA PHE A 28 12.04 4.25 8.56
C PHE A 28 11.49 5.15 9.67
N GLY A 29 12.35 5.94 10.33
CA GLY A 29 11.92 6.91 11.32
C GLY A 29 10.95 7.95 10.76
N LEU A 30 11.23 8.48 9.56
CA LEU A 30 10.35 9.42 8.86
C LEU A 30 8.98 8.80 8.56
N VAL A 31 8.96 7.58 8.02
CA VAL A 31 7.71 6.86 7.70
C VAL A 31 6.91 6.58 8.98
N ALA A 32 7.57 6.16 10.06
CA ALA A 32 6.92 5.92 11.35
C ALA A 32 6.32 7.21 11.93
N ALA A 33 7.05 8.32 11.89
CA ALA A 33 6.55 9.63 12.33
C ALA A 33 5.36 10.10 11.50
N GLY A 34 5.40 9.93 10.18
CA GLY A 34 4.27 10.23 9.29
C GLY A 34 3.04 9.38 9.60
N GLY A 35 3.23 8.08 9.86
CA GLY A 35 2.15 7.18 10.28
C GLY A 35 1.54 7.57 11.62
N ALA A 36 2.35 7.91 12.61
CA ALA A 36 1.88 8.39 13.91
C ALA A 36 1.12 9.73 13.79
N LEU A 37 1.61 10.63 12.94
CA LEU A 37 0.92 11.89 12.65
C LEU A 37 -0.45 11.63 12.02
N LEU A 38 -0.54 10.74 11.02
CA LEU A 38 -1.81 10.36 10.42
C LEU A 38 -2.77 9.74 11.43
N PHE A 39 -2.27 8.86 12.31
CA PHE A 39 -3.07 8.25 13.37
C PHE A 39 -3.73 9.31 14.27
N VAL A 40 -3.03 10.40 14.57
CA VAL A 40 -3.57 11.52 15.36
C VAL A 40 -4.50 12.41 14.54
N LEU A 41 -4.18 12.69 13.28
CA LEU A 41 -4.97 13.60 12.44
C LEU A 41 -6.29 12.98 11.97
N LEU A 42 -6.33 11.68 11.69
CA LEU A 42 -7.53 10.99 11.20
C LEU A 42 -8.77 11.25 12.08
N PRO A 43 -8.76 11.01 13.41
CA PRO A 43 -9.95 11.27 14.24
C PRO A 43 -10.31 12.75 14.35
N ILE A 44 -9.36 13.68 14.11
CA ILE A 44 -9.60 15.12 14.17
C ILE A 44 -10.27 15.64 12.89
N PHE A 45 -9.79 15.17 11.74
CA PHE A 45 -10.16 15.74 10.43
C PHE A 45 -11.14 14.87 9.64
N VAL A 46 -11.25 13.57 9.94
CA VAL A 46 -12.15 12.67 9.22
C VAL A 46 -13.40 12.43 10.07
N PRO A 47 -14.58 12.90 9.63
CA PRO A 47 -15.80 12.67 10.36
C PRO A 47 -16.13 11.17 10.37
N THR A 48 -16.42 10.65 11.56
CA THR A 48 -16.89 9.27 11.73
C THR A 48 -18.24 9.12 11.05
N ARG A 49 -18.33 8.22 10.07
CA ARG A 49 -19.61 7.82 9.47
C ARG A 49 -20.13 6.58 10.18
N PRO A 50 -21.39 6.55 10.63
CA PRO A 50 -21.96 5.33 11.18
C PRO A 50 -21.94 4.23 10.10
N ALA A 51 -21.63 3.00 10.52
CA ALA A 51 -21.77 1.84 9.65
C ALA A 51 -23.24 1.74 9.19
N GLY A 52 -23.47 1.39 7.93
CA GLY A 52 -24.83 1.16 7.42
C GLY A 52 -25.53 0.09 8.25
N GLU A 53 -26.84 0.25 8.48
CA GLU A 53 -27.63 -0.73 9.22
C GLU A 53 -27.46 -2.13 8.60
N GLY A 54 -27.06 -3.11 9.42
CA GLY A 54 -26.83 -4.50 8.99
C GLY A 54 -25.46 -4.78 8.37
N ALA A 55 -24.54 -3.81 8.33
CA ALA A 55 -23.17 -4.04 7.88
C ALA A 55 -22.46 -5.03 8.82
N SER A 56 -22.25 -6.26 8.32
CA SER A 56 -21.49 -7.29 9.01
C SER A 56 -20.23 -7.59 8.19
N PRO A 57 -19.01 -7.52 8.78
CA PRO A 57 -17.79 -7.95 8.11
C PRO A 57 -17.89 -9.39 7.58
N LEU A 58 -18.67 -10.24 8.25
CA LEU A 58 -18.91 -11.62 7.83
C LEU A 58 -19.79 -11.72 6.58
N SER A 59 -20.66 -10.74 6.33
CA SER A 59 -21.46 -10.70 5.11
C SER A 59 -20.61 -10.42 3.87
N GLU A 60 -19.50 -9.69 4.03
CA GLU A 60 -18.55 -9.43 2.93
C GLU A 60 -17.80 -10.70 2.49
N LEU A 61 -17.62 -11.69 3.38
CA LEU A 61 -17.04 -12.99 2.98
C LEU A 61 -17.88 -13.73 1.94
N SER A 62 -19.17 -13.40 1.81
CA SER A 62 -20.01 -13.96 0.74
C SER A 62 -19.48 -13.59 -0.66
N ALA A 63 -18.70 -12.50 -0.80
CA ALA A 63 -18.07 -12.11 -2.05
C ALA A 63 -17.15 -13.20 -2.62
N PHE A 64 -16.50 -14.00 -1.76
CA PHE A 64 -15.65 -15.12 -2.18
C PHE A 64 -16.44 -16.29 -2.78
N ARG A 65 -17.78 -16.28 -2.72
CA ARG A 65 -18.61 -17.26 -3.43
C ARG A 65 -18.70 -16.96 -4.92
N SER A 66 -18.35 -15.75 -5.35
CA SER A 66 -18.37 -15.35 -6.76
C SER A 66 -17.08 -15.75 -7.47
N LEU A 67 -17.21 -16.50 -8.56
CA LEU A 67 -16.09 -16.82 -9.45
C LEU A 67 -15.40 -15.56 -9.99
N GLN A 68 -16.15 -14.49 -10.24
CA GLN A 68 -15.59 -13.25 -10.77
C GLN A 68 -14.65 -12.54 -9.77
N VAL A 69 -14.91 -12.67 -8.48
CA VAL A 69 -14.01 -12.19 -7.42
C VAL A 69 -12.70 -12.97 -7.47
N TRP A 70 -12.77 -14.31 -7.58
CA TRP A 70 -11.59 -15.15 -7.74
C TRP A 70 -10.79 -14.83 -8.99
N LEU A 71 -11.46 -14.61 -10.13
CA LEU A 71 -10.79 -14.24 -11.37
C LEU A 71 -10.07 -12.89 -11.23
N THR A 72 -10.71 -11.91 -10.59
CA THR A 72 -10.11 -10.59 -10.36
C THR A 72 -8.88 -10.67 -9.44
N LEU A 73 -9.00 -11.44 -8.35
CA LEU A 73 -7.89 -11.72 -7.43
C LEU A 73 -6.75 -12.46 -8.16
N ALA A 74 -7.06 -13.44 -8.99
CA ALA A 74 -6.08 -14.19 -9.77
C ALA A 74 -5.35 -13.28 -10.77
N THR A 75 -6.07 -12.42 -11.49
CA THR A 75 -5.44 -11.45 -12.41
C THR A 75 -4.51 -10.50 -11.66
N ALA A 76 -4.93 -9.96 -10.51
CA ALA A 76 -4.08 -9.11 -9.69
C ALA A 76 -2.85 -9.87 -9.15
N ALA A 77 -3.04 -11.08 -8.63
CA ALA A 77 -1.98 -11.91 -8.09
C ALA A 77 -0.95 -12.31 -9.16
N ILE A 78 -1.40 -12.74 -10.34
CA ILE A 78 -0.52 -13.08 -11.47
C ILE A 78 0.20 -11.82 -11.97
N GLY A 79 -0.51 -10.70 -12.12
CA GLY A 79 0.07 -9.44 -12.60
C GLY A 79 1.16 -8.90 -11.66
N PHE A 80 0.83 -8.68 -10.39
CA PHE A 80 1.80 -8.20 -9.40
C PHE A 80 2.88 -9.25 -9.10
N GLY A 81 2.50 -10.52 -8.95
CA GLY A 81 3.44 -11.61 -8.69
C GLY A 81 4.45 -11.80 -9.82
N GLY A 82 4.00 -11.75 -11.07
CA GLY A 82 4.87 -11.78 -12.24
C GLY A 82 5.85 -10.60 -12.27
N MET A 83 5.38 -9.38 -11.99
CA MET A 83 6.23 -8.19 -11.91
C MET A 83 7.31 -8.33 -10.82
N PHE A 84 6.93 -8.76 -9.61
CA PHE A 84 7.88 -8.97 -8.52
C PHE A 84 8.87 -10.12 -8.79
N ALA A 85 8.42 -11.20 -9.43
CA ALA A 85 9.29 -12.31 -9.83
C ALA A 85 10.36 -11.83 -10.82
N VAL A 86 9.95 -11.10 -11.87
CA VAL A 86 10.89 -10.48 -12.81
C VAL A 86 11.85 -9.55 -12.08
N TYR A 87 11.36 -8.64 -11.24
CA TYR A 87 12.22 -7.70 -10.50
C TYR A 87 13.25 -8.41 -9.61
N SER A 88 12.84 -9.48 -8.93
CA SER A 88 13.69 -10.24 -8.00
C SER A 88 14.76 -11.05 -8.72
N TYR A 89 14.43 -11.62 -9.89
CA TYR A 89 15.31 -12.53 -10.64
C TYR A 89 15.90 -11.91 -11.91
N ILE A 90 15.74 -10.59 -12.13
CA ILE A 90 16.23 -9.92 -13.34
C ILE A 90 17.73 -10.14 -13.52
N THR A 91 18.52 -10.08 -12.43
CA THR A 91 19.96 -10.33 -12.45
C THR A 91 20.26 -11.80 -12.80
N SER A 92 19.61 -12.76 -12.13
CA SER A 92 19.78 -14.20 -12.41
C SER A 92 19.31 -14.65 -13.79
N THR A 93 18.52 -13.83 -14.49
CA THR A 93 18.05 -14.12 -15.87
C THR A 93 18.99 -13.53 -16.93
N LEU A 94 19.77 -12.49 -16.57
CA LEU A 94 20.70 -11.78 -17.46
C LEU A 94 22.15 -12.27 -17.36
N THR A 95 22.45 -13.18 -16.44
CA THR A 95 23.77 -13.83 -16.26
C THR A 95 23.61 -15.33 -16.41
#